data_AF-A0A7W0FD28-F1
#
_entry.id   AF-A0A7W0FD28-F1
#
_cell.length_a   1.000
_cell.length_b   1.000
_cell.length_c   1.000
_cell.angle_alpha   90.00
_cell.angle_beta   90.00
_cell.angle_gamma   90.00
#
_symmetry.space_group_name_H-M   'P 1'
#
loop_
_entity.id
_entity.type
_entity.pdbx_description
1 polymer ?
#
loop_
_entity_poly.entity_id
_entity_poly.type
_entity_poly.pdbx_seq_one_letter_code
_entity_poly.pdbx_strand_id
1 'polypeptide(L)' 'RCAVAEWPTIISPVYVLLALCLSGLVGIFFGFYPAYKASLLDPIDALRYE' A
#
# COMPACT_ATOMS: atom_id res chain seq x y z
N ARG A 1 -13.79 -34.97 12.04
CA ARG A 1 -14.81 -33.89 12.03
C ARG A 1 -14.09 -32.65 12.56
N CYS A 2 -13.70 -31.72 11.69
CA CYS A 2 -12.97 -30.53 12.11
C CYS A 2 -13.99 -29.55 12.71
N ALA A 3 -13.82 -29.21 13.99
CA ALA A 3 -14.59 -28.16 14.64
C ALA A 3 -14.11 -26.81 14.09
N VAL A 4 -14.99 -26.13 13.36
CA VAL A 4 -14.81 -24.71 13.07
C VAL A 4 -15.01 -23.98 14.39
N ALA A 5 -13.96 -23.31 14.89
CA ALA A 5 -14.07 -22.47 16.07
C ALA A 5 -14.94 -21.26 15.72
N GLU A 6 -16.14 -21.16 16.31
CA GLU A 6 -17.06 -20.04 16.16
C GLU A 6 -16.56 -18.84 16.98
N TRP A 7 -15.48 -18.21 16.53
CA TRP A 7 -14.99 -16.98 17.16
C TRP A 7 -15.91 -15.82 16.80
N PRO A 8 -16.43 -15.07 17.79
CA PRO A 8 -17.24 -13.89 17.51
C PRO A 8 -16.34 -12.77 16.94
N THR A 9 -16.37 -12.59 15.63
CA THR A 9 -15.62 -11.54 14.95
C THR A 9 -16.33 -10.20 15.14
N ILE A 10 -15.95 -9.48 16.18
CA ILE A 10 -16.46 -8.13 16.45
C ILE A 10 -15.68 -7.15 15.56
N ILE A 11 -16.26 -6.82 14.41
CA ILE A 11 -15.68 -5.85 13.47
C ILE A 11 -16.18 -4.46 13.85
N SER A 12 -15.30 -3.62 14.41
CA SER A 12 -15.61 -2.22 14.66
C SER A 12 -15.32 -1.37 13.41
N PRO A 13 -16.24 -0.48 13.00
CA PRO A 13 -16.07 0.37 11.81
C PRO A 13 -14.83 1.29 11.91
N VAL A 14 -14.40 1.62 13.14
CA VAL A 14 -13.19 2.41 13.37
C VAL A 14 -11.94 1.69 12.87
N TYR A 15 -11.82 0.37 13.13
CA TYR A 15 -10.68 -0.41 12.66
C TYR A 15 -10.69 -0.63 11.15
N VAL A 16 -11.88 -0.71 10.54
CA VAL A 16 -12.01 -0.80 9.07
C VAL A 16 -11.48 0.48 8.42
N LEU A 17 -11.90 1.65 8.92
CA LEU A 17 -11.42 2.93 8.39
C LEU A 17 -9.91 3.08 8.60
N LEU A 18 -9.40 2.72 9.78
CA LEU A 18 -7.98 2.77 10.09
C LEU A 18 -7.16 1.84 9.19
N ALA A 19 -7.64 0.63 8.92
CA ALA A 19 -7.00 -0.30 7.99
C ALA A 19 -6.95 0.24 6.55
N LEU A 20 -8.04 0.87 6.07
CA LEU A 20 -8.07 1.51 4.76
C LEU A 20 -7.11 2.69 4.67
N CYS A 21 -7.10 3.56 5.68
CA CYS A 21 -6.19 4.70 5.73
C CYS A 21 -4.73 4.26 5.75
N LEU A 22 -4.37 3.26 6.56
CA LEU A 22 -3.00 2.75 6.62
C LEU A 22 -2.58 2.09 5.30
N SER A 23 -3.43 1.24 4.73
CA SER A 23 -3.16 0.60 3.43
C SER A 23 -2.99 1.64 2.31
N GLY A 24 -3.88 2.64 2.26
CA GLY A 24 -3.80 3.73 1.30
C GLY A 24 -2.56 4.59 1.48
N LEU A 25 -2.20 4.93 2.72
CA LEU A 25 -0.99 5.71 3.02
C LEU A 25 0.26 4.96 2.57
N VAL A 26 0.40 3.68 2.94
CA VAL A 26 1.53 2.84 2.51
C VAL A 26 1.57 2.75 0.97
N GLY A 27 0.44 2.47 0.32
CA GLY A 27 0.36 2.39 -1.14
C GLY A 27 0.77 3.69 -1.84
N ILE A 28 0.28 4.84 -1.37
CA ILE A 28 0.63 6.14 -1.92
C ILE A 28 2.10 6.47 -1.64
N PHE A 29 2.61 6.22 -0.44
CA PHE A 29 3.98 6.56 -0.10
C PHE A 29 4.99 5.78 -0.95
N PHE A 30 4.80 4.46 -1.09
CA PHE A 30 5.67 3.62 -1.90
C PHE A 30 5.41 3.72 -3.41
N GLY A 31 4.26 4.23 -3.86
CA GLY A 31 3.99 4.46 -5.27
C GLY A 31 4.44 5.85 -5.75
N PHE A 32 4.06 6.89 -5.02
CA PHE A 32 4.27 8.28 -5.40
C PHE A 32 5.71 8.73 -5.20
N TYR A 33 6.33 8.41 -4.07
CA TYR A 33 7.69 8.85 -3.77
C TYR A 33 8.75 8.39 -4.81
N PRO A 34 8.82 7.10 -5.21
CA PRO A 34 9.77 6.69 -6.25
C PRO A 34 9.39 7.23 -7.63
N ALA A 35 8.11 7.34 -7.97
CA ALA A 35 7.66 7.90 -9.24
C ALA A 35 8.06 9.39 -9.38
N TYR A 36 7.91 10.15 -8.30
CA TYR A 36 8.38 11.52 -8.23
C TYR A 36 9.89 11.60 -8.45
N LYS A 37 10.67 10.77 -7.75
CA LYS A 37 12.12 10.69 -7.96
C LYS A 37 12.50 10.34 -9.41
N ALA A 38 11.78 9.42 -10.05
CA ALA A 38 12.03 9.03 -11.44
C ALA A 38 11.69 10.14 -12.44
N SER A 39 10.64 10.93 -12.19
CA SER A 39 10.28 12.07 -13.05
C SER A 39 11.29 13.21 -13.05
N LEU A 40 12.14 13.30 -12.01
CA LEU A 40 13.22 14.27 -11.92
C LEU A 40 14.54 13.78 -12.55
N LEU A 41 14.63 12.53 -12.98
CA LEU A 41 15.82 12.02 -13.65
C LEU A 41 15.89 12.52 -15.10
N ASP A 42 17.07 12.92 -15.54
CA ASP A 42 17.26 13.36 -16.92
C ASP A 42 16.97 12.19 -17.88
N PRO A 43 16.09 12.39 -18.88
CA PRO A 43 15.64 11.32 -19.77
C PRO A 43 16.78 10.74 -20.63
N ILE A 44 17.87 11.48 -20.78
CA ILE A 44 19.09 11.05 -21.47
C ILE A 44 19.81 9.96 -20.69
N ASP A 45 19.85 10.04 -19.35
CA ASP A 45 20.42 8.97 -18.52
C ASP A 45 19.46 7.77 -18.46
N ALA A 46 18.15 7.99 -18.34
CA ALA A 46 17.16 6.90 -18.29
C ALA A 46 17.14 6.00 -19.54
N LEU A 47 17.50 6.53 -20.72
CA LEU A 47 17.60 5.77 -21.97
C LEU A 47 19.01 5.18 -22.22
N ARG A 48 20.01 5.65 -21.46
CA ARG A 48 21.41 5.17 -21.53
C ARG A 48 21.74 4.18 -20.41
N TYR A 49 20.84 4.01 -19.44
CA TYR A 49 20.73 2.82 -18.60
C TYR A 49 20.07 1.69 -19.41
N GLU A 50 20.82 1.18 -20.39
CA GLU A 50 20.74 -0.24 -20.70
C GLU A 50 21.57 -1.03 -19.66
#